data_AF-A0A534J041-F1
#
_entry.id   AF-A0A534J041-F1
#
_cell.length_a   1.000
_cell.length_b   1.000
_cell.length_c   1.000
_cell.angle_alpha   90.00
_cell.angle_beta   90.00
_cell.angle_gamma   90.00
#
_symmetry.space_group_name_H-M   'P 1'
#
loop_
_entity.id
_entity.type
_entity.pdbx_description
1 polymer ?
#
loop_
_entity_poly.entity_id
_entity_poly.type
_entity_poly.pdbx_seq_one_letter_code
_entity_poly.pdbx_strand_id
1 'polypeptide(L)'
;MRQFIAPLKAAALIGIAAAATIARAAGDESDRNAYVITPLVSNLSGAAAHRDPVLQNAWGIAFSPAGSPFWVNDNVTGCSTLYTGDGTKLGLQVSIPLPGNVVAPGSCQPVDPNNPPNPTPATPTGIVWNPSAAFLVPGTKIPAVFIFATEDGTLSAWAGGLNPSNNAVLAVDNSASPTAAAGAVYKGLVFGLSAKGGFLYATNFRAGRIDVFGPPGADGQFTAVTTGGGFVDGGLPAGYAPFGIANIDGDLFVTYARQDAAKHDDVAGPGHGFVDVFDTDGHLLRRFASRGSLNSPWGVTRASFAFGRFSGRILIGNFGNGRIGAFNNDGTFAGELEDADGNPLAIDGLWTLTLGGGRGSSSDSLYYAAGPNDEVNGSFGTIAPAPGE
;
A
#
# COMPACT_ATOMS: atom_id res chain seq x y z
N MET A 1 25.46 51.45 -63.00
CA MET A 1 24.57 50.29 -63.26
C MET A 1 25.47 49.05 -63.32
N ARG A 2 25.38 48.18 -62.30
CA ARG A 2 25.93 46.80 -62.16
C ARG A 2 27.45 46.55 -62.37
N GLN A 3 28.08 46.20 -61.23
CA GLN A 3 29.21 45.28 -60.89
C GLN A 3 29.87 44.46 -62.04
N PHE A 4 31.15 44.09 -62.03
CA PHE A 4 31.95 43.38 -61.00
C PHE A 4 33.47 43.55 -61.24
N ILE A 5 34.27 43.56 -60.16
CA ILE A 5 35.74 43.51 -60.18
C ILE A 5 36.24 42.25 -59.44
N ALA A 6 37.08 41.51 -60.17
CA ALA A 6 38.25 40.69 -59.80
C ALA A 6 38.14 39.35 -59.01
N PRO A 7 39.11 38.43 -59.23
CA PRO A 7 39.13 37.08 -58.68
C PRO A 7 40.09 36.87 -57.48
N LEU A 8 39.74 35.83 -56.71
CA LEU A 8 40.56 34.86 -55.93
C LEU A 8 42.01 35.21 -55.54
N LYS A 9 42.30 35.21 -54.21
CA LYS A 9 43.46 34.53 -53.61
C LYS A 9 43.15 34.08 -52.18
N ALA A 10 43.48 32.81 -51.90
CA ALA A 10 43.39 32.16 -50.61
C ALA A 10 44.53 32.59 -49.67
N ALA A 11 44.25 32.64 -48.37
CA ALA A 11 45.25 32.55 -47.31
C ALA A 11 44.61 31.84 -46.10
N ALA A 12 45.27 30.75 -45.68
CA ALA A 12 44.89 29.94 -44.54
C ALA A 12 45.21 30.67 -43.21
N LEU A 13 44.30 30.55 -42.24
CA LEU A 13 44.54 30.91 -40.85
C LEU A 13 44.15 29.72 -39.96
N ILE A 14 45.16 29.15 -39.31
CA ILE A 14 45.05 28.13 -38.27
C ILE A 14 44.51 28.82 -37.01
N GLY A 15 43.26 28.52 -36.65
CA GLY A 15 42.65 28.96 -35.40
C GLY A 15 42.73 27.84 -34.37
N ILE A 16 43.55 28.03 -33.34
CA ILE A 16 43.61 27.17 -32.16
C ILE A 16 42.27 27.26 -31.42
N ALA A 17 41.49 26.18 -31.43
CA ALA A 17 40.30 26.05 -30.59
C ALA A 17 40.76 25.73 -29.15
N ALA A 18 40.71 26.72 -28.27
CA ALA A 18 40.78 26.48 -26.84
C ALA A 18 39.49 25.77 -26.41
N ALA A 19 39.57 24.46 -26.17
CA ALA A 19 38.52 23.72 -25.51
C ALA A 19 38.43 24.19 -24.05
N ALA A 20 37.48 25.08 -23.77
CA ALA A 20 37.05 25.31 -22.40
C ALA A 20 36.25 24.08 -21.96
N THR A 21 36.93 23.17 -21.26
CA THR A 21 36.26 22.14 -20.47
C THR A 21 35.53 22.85 -19.34
N ILE A 22 34.22 23.02 -19.49
CA ILE A 22 33.35 23.30 -18.35
C ILE A 22 33.42 22.03 -17.50
N ALA A 23 34.23 22.06 -16.45
CA ALA A 23 34.14 21.10 -15.38
C ALA A 23 32.73 21.24 -14.80
N ARG A 24 31.83 20.33 -15.16
CA ARG A 24 30.62 20.09 -14.37
C ARG A 24 31.14 19.64 -13.02
N ALA A 25 30.93 20.45 -11.99
CA ALA A 25 31.02 19.94 -10.64
C ALA A 25 30.04 18.76 -10.57
N ALA A 26 30.56 17.55 -10.38
CA ALA A 26 29.77 16.45 -9.88
C ALA A 26 29.33 16.88 -8.47
N GLY A 27 28.18 17.56 -8.38
CA GLY A 27 27.45 17.60 -7.14
C GLY A 27 27.11 16.16 -6.78
N ASP A 28 27.17 15.82 -5.50
CA ASP A 28 26.83 14.50 -4.97
C ASP A 28 25.50 14.04 -5.60
N GLU A 29 25.58 13.08 -6.52
CA GLU A 29 24.43 12.56 -7.27
C GLU A 29 23.38 11.93 -6.31
N SER A 30 23.82 11.55 -5.10
CA SER A 30 22.97 10.94 -4.06
C SER A 30 22.06 11.89 -3.25
N ASP A 31 22.18 13.22 -3.43
CA ASP A 31 21.44 14.22 -2.64
C ASP A 31 20.21 14.83 -3.36
N ARG A 32 20.02 14.50 -4.65
CA ARG A 32 18.91 15.03 -5.44
C ARG A 32 17.59 14.37 -4.97
N ASN A 33 16.53 15.17 -4.87
CA ASN A 33 15.19 14.70 -4.58
C ASN A 33 14.44 14.53 -5.90
N ALA A 34 14.69 13.44 -6.63
CA ALA A 34 14.01 13.20 -7.90
C ALA A 34 13.59 11.73 -8.02
N TYR A 35 12.29 11.49 -8.10
CA TYR A 35 11.71 10.17 -8.15
C TYR A 35 10.81 10.03 -9.39
N VAL A 36 10.69 8.79 -9.88
CA VAL A 36 9.89 8.43 -11.06
C VAL A 36 8.81 7.43 -10.64
N ILE A 37 7.56 7.77 -10.93
CA ILE A 37 6.42 6.86 -10.82
C ILE A 37 6.30 6.10 -12.13
N THR A 38 6.21 4.77 -12.06
CA THR A 38 5.99 3.90 -13.22
C THR A 38 4.73 3.06 -12.99
N PRO A 39 3.58 3.44 -13.57
CA PRO A 39 2.38 2.61 -13.54
C PRO A 39 2.61 1.32 -14.33
N LEU A 40 2.50 0.17 -13.65
CA LEU A 40 2.70 -1.15 -14.26
C LEU A 40 1.38 -1.74 -14.75
N VAL A 41 0.34 -1.65 -13.94
CA VAL A 41 -1.00 -2.18 -14.23
C VAL A 41 -2.08 -1.14 -13.94
N SER A 42 -3.08 -1.03 -14.80
CA SER A 42 -4.31 -0.27 -14.55
C SER A 42 -5.50 -0.87 -15.32
N ASN A 43 -6.72 -0.63 -14.85
CA ASN A 43 -7.93 -0.96 -15.61
C ASN A 43 -8.21 0.04 -16.76
N LEU A 44 -7.62 1.23 -16.72
CA LEU A 44 -7.77 2.26 -17.75
C LEU A 44 -6.89 1.97 -18.98
N SER A 45 -7.45 2.18 -20.17
CA SER A 45 -6.69 2.02 -21.41
C SER A 45 -5.61 3.11 -21.53
N GLY A 46 -4.37 2.69 -21.77
CA GLY A 46 -3.23 3.60 -21.96
C GLY A 46 -2.66 4.21 -20.67
N ALA A 47 -3.22 3.91 -19.49
CA ALA A 47 -2.75 4.45 -18.22
C ALA A 47 -1.53 3.72 -17.63
N ALA A 48 -1.27 2.50 -18.07
CA ALA A 48 -0.14 1.67 -17.63
C ALA A 48 0.32 0.72 -18.73
N ALA A 49 1.49 0.09 -18.55
CA ALA A 49 2.04 -0.87 -19.52
C ALA A 49 1.14 -2.10 -19.73
N HIS A 50 0.51 -2.58 -18.65
CA HIS A 50 -0.44 -3.67 -18.67
C HIS A 50 -1.85 -3.17 -18.34
N ARG A 51 -2.84 -3.61 -19.13
CA ARG A 51 -4.25 -3.36 -18.83
C ARG A 51 -4.88 -4.57 -18.17
N ASP A 52 -5.48 -4.36 -17.00
CA ASP A 52 -6.31 -5.35 -16.33
C ASP A 52 -7.66 -4.75 -15.91
N PRO A 53 -8.75 -5.04 -16.63
CA PRO A 53 -10.07 -4.53 -16.31
C PRO A 53 -10.57 -4.86 -14.89
N VAL A 54 -10.03 -5.89 -14.24
CA VAL A 54 -10.42 -6.31 -12.89
C VAL A 54 -9.76 -5.43 -11.81
N LEU A 55 -8.60 -4.82 -12.08
CA LEU A 55 -7.88 -4.00 -11.11
C LEU A 55 -8.59 -2.65 -10.89
N GLN A 56 -9.63 -2.65 -10.03
CA GLN A 56 -10.40 -1.48 -9.63
C GLN A 56 -10.24 -1.25 -8.12
N ASN A 57 -9.91 -0.02 -7.73
CA ASN A 57 -9.48 0.34 -6.38
C ASN A 57 -8.39 -0.59 -5.85
N ALA A 58 -7.21 -0.55 -6.47
CA ALA A 58 -6.08 -1.36 -6.03
C ALA A 58 -5.67 -0.89 -4.63
N TRP A 59 -5.79 -1.76 -3.63
CA TRP A 59 -5.68 -1.33 -2.23
C TRP A 59 -4.47 -1.95 -1.53
N GLY A 60 -4.61 -3.17 -1.02
CA GLY A 60 -3.57 -3.90 -0.29
C GLY A 60 -2.59 -4.62 -1.22
N ILE A 61 -1.32 -4.69 -0.82
CA ILE A 61 -0.29 -5.50 -1.48
C ILE A 61 0.34 -6.46 -0.47
N ALA A 62 0.47 -7.74 -0.83
CA ALA A 62 1.30 -8.68 -0.08
C ALA A 62 2.03 -9.66 -1.00
N PHE A 63 3.12 -10.21 -0.49
CA PHE A 63 3.86 -11.31 -1.09
C PHE A 63 4.66 -11.98 0.03
N SER A 64 4.93 -13.28 -0.10
CA SER A 64 5.95 -13.92 0.71
C SER A 64 7.35 -13.54 0.20
N PRO A 65 8.33 -13.38 1.12
CA PRO A 65 9.74 -13.39 0.77
C PRO A 65 10.08 -14.65 -0.06
N ALA A 66 11.14 -14.58 -0.87
CA ALA A 66 11.60 -15.64 -1.78
C ALA A 66 10.78 -15.85 -3.06
N GLY A 67 10.20 -14.77 -3.61
CA GLY A 67 9.78 -14.75 -5.02
C GLY A 67 8.37 -15.27 -5.30
N SER A 68 7.45 -15.20 -4.33
CA SER A 68 6.02 -15.29 -4.64
C SER A 68 5.56 -14.07 -5.45
N PRO A 69 4.53 -14.17 -6.30
CA PRO A 69 3.99 -13.01 -6.99
C PRO A 69 3.40 -11.98 -6.01
N PHE A 70 3.23 -10.76 -6.49
CA PHE A 70 2.49 -9.72 -5.79
C PHE A 70 1.01 -10.05 -5.83
N TRP A 71 0.39 -10.16 -4.65
CA TRP A 71 -1.05 -10.22 -4.48
C TRP A 71 -1.54 -8.80 -4.25
N VAL A 72 -2.42 -8.34 -5.12
CA VAL A 72 -3.02 -7.00 -5.05
C VAL A 72 -4.51 -7.18 -4.83
N ASN A 73 -5.05 -6.54 -3.80
CA ASN A 73 -6.49 -6.54 -3.56
C ASN A 73 -7.17 -5.55 -4.51
N ASP A 74 -8.11 -6.08 -5.29
CA ASP A 74 -9.00 -5.34 -6.18
C ASP A 74 -10.30 -5.07 -5.40
N ASN A 75 -10.35 -3.98 -4.64
CA ASN A 75 -11.41 -3.74 -3.64
C ASN A 75 -12.81 -3.71 -4.28
N VAL A 76 -12.96 -3.08 -5.45
CA VAL A 76 -14.28 -2.95 -6.11
C VAL A 76 -14.77 -4.28 -6.71
N THR A 77 -13.86 -5.12 -7.21
CA THR A 77 -14.23 -6.39 -7.86
C THR A 77 -14.24 -7.59 -6.90
N GLY A 78 -13.94 -7.37 -5.62
CA GLY A 78 -14.00 -8.39 -4.58
C GLY A 78 -13.03 -9.54 -4.76
N CYS A 79 -11.81 -9.24 -5.16
CA CYS A 79 -10.79 -10.26 -5.37
C CYS A 79 -9.38 -9.80 -5.05
N SER A 80 -8.45 -10.75 -5.10
CA SER A 80 -7.02 -10.46 -5.18
C SER A 80 -6.43 -11.03 -6.46
N THR A 81 -5.85 -10.16 -7.27
CA THR A 81 -5.17 -10.51 -8.52
C THR A 81 -3.66 -10.59 -8.30
N LEU A 82 -3.01 -11.52 -9.01
CA LEU A 82 -1.58 -11.78 -8.89
C LEU A 82 -0.80 -11.20 -10.06
N TYR A 83 0.29 -10.51 -9.76
CA TYR A 83 1.22 -9.95 -10.74
C TYR A 83 2.68 -10.31 -10.44
N THR A 84 3.53 -10.33 -11.45
CA THR A 84 4.99 -10.18 -11.25
C THR A 84 5.35 -8.72 -11.00
N GLY A 85 6.58 -8.47 -10.54
CA GLY A 85 7.08 -7.13 -10.21
C GLY A 85 7.20 -6.16 -11.39
N ASP A 86 7.02 -6.63 -12.62
CA ASP A 86 6.90 -5.82 -13.85
C ASP A 86 5.43 -5.57 -14.26
N GLY A 87 4.45 -6.08 -13.50
CA GLY A 87 3.02 -5.95 -13.79
C GLY A 87 2.43 -7.05 -14.66
N THR A 88 3.18 -8.08 -15.05
CA THR A 88 2.59 -9.18 -15.82
C THR A 88 1.58 -9.96 -14.96
N LYS A 89 0.32 -10.01 -15.42
CA LYS A 89 -0.77 -10.73 -14.77
C LYS A 89 -0.54 -12.24 -14.78
N LEU A 90 -0.79 -12.88 -13.64
CA LEU A 90 -0.82 -14.34 -13.50
C LEU A 90 -2.27 -14.86 -13.52
N GLY A 91 -2.42 -16.14 -13.86
CA GLY A 91 -3.76 -16.72 -14.12
C GLY A 91 -4.63 -16.92 -12.88
N LEU A 92 -4.06 -16.99 -11.68
CA LEU A 92 -4.85 -17.12 -10.45
C LEU A 92 -5.37 -15.74 -10.03
N GLN A 93 -6.68 -15.69 -9.77
CA GLN A 93 -7.36 -14.62 -9.04
C GLN A 93 -8.11 -15.29 -7.90
N VAL A 94 -8.09 -14.70 -6.70
CA VAL A 94 -8.78 -15.26 -5.55
C VAL A 94 -9.98 -14.39 -5.19
N SER A 95 -11.17 -14.98 -5.26
CA SER A 95 -12.41 -14.33 -4.84
C SER A 95 -12.45 -14.25 -3.32
N ILE A 96 -12.77 -13.06 -2.80
CA ILE A 96 -12.95 -12.84 -1.36
C ILE A 96 -14.46 -12.94 -1.04
N PRO A 97 -14.87 -13.76 -0.07
CA PRO A 97 -16.28 -13.94 0.24
C PRO A 97 -16.84 -12.75 1.02
N LEU A 98 -18.13 -12.49 0.81
CA LEU A 98 -18.98 -11.66 1.64
C LEU A 98 -19.18 -12.28 3.04
N PRO A 99 -19.71 -11.51 4.02
CA PRO A 99 -20.23 -12.06 5.26
C PRO A 99 -21.13 -13.29 5.04
N GLY A 100 -21.02 -14.27 5.93
CA GLY A 100 -21.66 -15.58 5.74
C GLY A 100 -20.95 -16.54 4.75
N ASN A 101 -19.73 -16.22 4.32
CA ASN A 101 -18.86 -17.05 3.47
C ASN A 101 -19.43 -17.29 2.07
N VAL A 102 -20.03 -16.24 1.48
CA VAL A 102 -20.66 -16.30 0.15
C VAL A 102 -19.82 -15.53 -0.86
N VAL A 103 -19.41 -16.19 -1.95
CA VAL A 103 -18.76 -15.50 -3.07
C VAL A 103 -19.82 -14.92 -3.99
N ALA A 104 -19.74 -13.61 -4.25
CA ALA A 104 -20.69 -12.93 -5.13
C ALA A 104 -20.53 -13.42 -6.58
N PRO A 105 -21.61 -13.58 -7.37
CA PRO A 105 -21.53 -14.02 -8.77
C PRO A 105 -20.68 -13.11 -9.68
N GLY A 106 -20.48 -11.85 -9.30
CA GLY A 106 -19.65 -10.86 -10.00
C GLY A 106 -18.21 -10.71 -9.46
N SER A 107 -17.80 -11.53 -8.48
CA SER A 107 -16.43 -11.49 -7.95
C SER A 107 -15.39 -11.77 -9.04
N CYS A 108 -14.25 -11.08 -8.96
CA CYS A 108 -13.17 -11.14 -9.95
C CYS A 108 -13.56 -10.68 -11.36
N GLN A 109 -14.65 -9.94 -11.52
CA GLN A 109 -15.07 -9.38 -12.81
C GLN A 109 -15.11 -7.84 -12.74
N PRO A 110 -14.87 -7.15 -13.86
CA PRO A 110 -14.98 -5.69 -13.91
C PRO A 110 -16.38 -5.23 -13.52
N VAL A 111 -16.46 -4.22 -12.66
CA VAL A 111 -17.70 -3.61 -12.20
C VAL A 111 -17.90 -2.28 -12.91
N ASP A 112 -19.06 -2.14 -13.57
CA ASP A 112 -19.55 -0.85 -14.04
C ASP A 112 -20.23 -0.13 -12.86
N PRO A 113 -19.72 1.04 -12.42
CA PRO A 113 -20.34 1.78 -11.31
C PRO A 113 -21.79 2.20 -11.61
N ASN A 114 -22.20 2.27 -12.88
CA ASN A 114 -23.59 2.61 -13.25
C ASN A 114 -24.52 1.39 -13.28
N ASN A 115 -23.96 0.17 -13.27
CA ASN A 115 -24.71 -1.07 -13.28
C ASN A 115 -23.99 -2.14 -12.43
N PRO A 116 -23.88 -1.92 -11.11
CA PRO A 116 -23.14 -2.82 -10.24
C PRO A 116 -23.85 -4.18 -10.12
N PRO A 117 -23.11 -5.27 -9.86
CA PRO A 117 -23.70 -6.57 -9.57
C PRO A 117 -24.55 -6.53 -8.29
N ASN A 118 -25.49 -7.46 -8.16
CA ASN A 118 -26.29 -7.66 -6.95
C ASN A 118 -26.25 -9.14 -6.51
N PRO A 119 -25.71 -9.48 -5.33
CA PRO A 119 -25.03 -8.56 -4.40
C PRO A 119 -23.76 -7.96 -5.03
N THR A 120 -23.34 -6.80 -4.53
CA THR A 120 -22.03 -6.25 -4.86
C THR A 120 -20.93 -7.19 -4.37
N PRO A 121 -19.76 -7.25 -5.04
CA PRO A 121 -18.63 -8.04 -4.55
C PRO A 121 -18.18 -7.57 -3.15
N ALA A 122 -17.43 -8.43 -2.45
CA ALA A 122 -16.76 -8.06 -1.21
C ALA A 122 -15.78 -6.90 -1.44
N THR A 123 -15.38 -6.21 -0.37
CA THR A 123 -14.53 -5.01 -0.41
C THR A 123 -13.16 -5.28 0.26
N PRO A 124 -12.26 -6.08 -0.34
CA PRO A 124 -10.98 -6.40 0.26
C PRO A 124 -10.05 -5.18 0.36
N THR A 125 -9.41 -5.02 1.51
CA THR A 125 -8.55 -3.88 1.85
C THR A 125 -7.13 -4.36 2.16
N GLY A 126 -6.81 -4.58 3.43
CA GLY A 126 -5.55 -5.11 3.90
C GLY A 126 -5.38 -6.59 3.52
N ILE A 127 -4.14 -6.96 3.21
CA ILE A 127 -3.73 -8.34 2.94
C ILE A 127 -2.38 -8.56 3.61
N VAL A 128 -2.16 -9.76 4.12
CA VAL A 128 -0.87 -10.16 4.70
C VAL A 128 -0.48 -11.56 4.28
N TRP A 129 0.81 -11.75 4.01
CA TRP A 129 1.40 -13.08 3.94
C TRP A 129 1.51 -13.67 5.35
N ASN A 130 1.06 -14.90 5.53
CA ASN A 130 1.16 -15.60 6.79
C ASN A 130 2.45 -16.46 6.85
N PRO A 131 3.44 -16.10 7.68
CA PRO A 131 4.64 -16.92 7.90
C PRO A 131 4.41 -18.10 8.84
N SER A 132 3.25 -18.19 9.48
CA SER A 132 2.96 -19.16 10.55
C SER A 132 2.18 -20.36 10.03
N ALA A 133 2.51 -21.55 10.54
CA ALA A 133 1.67 -22.74 10.33
C ALA A 133 0.40 -22.75 11.20
N ALA A 134 0.26 -21.79 12.14
CA ALA A 134 -0.76 -21.82 13.16
C ALA A 134 -2.12 -21.27 12.70
N PHE A 135 -2.18 -20.37 11.72
CA PHE A 135 -3.47 -19.92 11.17
C PHE A 135 -3.91 -20.90 10.09
N LEU A 136 -5.00 -21.63 10.32
CA LEU A 136 -5.51 -22.64 9.38
C LEU A 136 -6.70 -22.08 8.59
N VAL A 137 -6.80 -22.43 7.31
CA VAL A 137 -8.00 -22.11 6.51
C VAL A 137 -9.22 -22.78 7.18
N PRO A 138 -10.27 -22.03 7.54
CA PRO A 138 -11.43 -22.55 8.26
C PRO A 138 -12.06 -23.76 7.58
N GLY A 139 -12.47 -24.75 8.39
CA GLY A 139 -13.01 -26.01 7.89
C GLY A 139 -11.97 -26.97 7.31
N THR A 140 -10.68 -26.64 7.37
CA THR A 140 -9.57 -27.47 6.88
C THR A 140 -8.46 -27.65 7.92
N LYS A 141 -7.39 -28.35 7.55
CA LYS A 141 -6.10 -28.39 8.29
C LYS A 141 -4.96 -27.73 7.52
N ILE A 142 -5.27 -26.99 6.46
CA ILE A 142 -4.28 -26.37 5.57
C ILE A 142 -3.89 -25.02 6.18
N PRO A 143 -2.60 -24.75 6.47
CA PRO A 143 -2.17 -23.43 6.88
C PRO A 143 -2.51 -22.38 5.83
N ALA A 144 -3.11 -21.27 6.26
CA ALA A 144 -3.36 -20.12 5.40
C ALA A 144 -2.02 -19.56 4.89
N VAL A 145 -1.95 -19.20 3.61
CA VAL A 145 -0.78 -18.53 3.02
C VAL A 145 -1.00 -17.02 2.97
N PHE A 146 -2.22 -16.61 2.62
CA PHE A 146 -2.62 -15.19 2.62
C PHE A 146 -3.92 -15.02 3.40
N ILE A 147 -4.00 -13.90 4.11
CA ILE A 147 -5.16 -13.51 4.90
C ILE A 147 -5.55 -12.10 4.48
N PHE A 148 -6.86 -11.88 4.35
CA PHE A 148 -7.47 -10.68 3.79
C PHE A 148 -8.39 -10.06 4.83
N ALA A 149 -8.38 -8.73 4.92
CA ALA A 149 -9.37 -7.92 5.62
C ALA A 149 -10.33 -7.27 4.60
N THR A 150 -11.53 -6.92 5.04
CA THR A 150 -12.54 -6.26 4.21
C THR A 150 -13.23 -5.10 4.93
N GLU A 151 -13.75 -4.15 4.17
CA GLU A 151 -14.65 -3.12 4.72
C GLU A 151 -15.99 -3.71 5.15
N ASP A 152 -16.32 -4.91 4.66
CA ASP A 152 -17.47 -5.71 5.07
C ASP A 152 -17.35 -6.25 6.52
N GLY A 153 -16.25 -5.98 7.21
CA GLY A 153 -16.05 -6.36 8.61
C GLY A 153 -15.62 -7.82 8.77
N THR A 154 -14.94 -8.38 7.77
CA THR A 154 -14.52 -9.78 7.76
C THR A 154 -13.02 -9.97 7.63
N LEU A 155 -12.53 -11.12 8.11
CA LEU A 155 -11.22 -11.65 7.73
C LEU A 155 -11.43 -12.97 6.99
N SER A 156 -10.72 -13.17 5.88
CA SER A 156 -10.74 -14.41 5.10
C SER A 156 -9.34 -14.98 4.93
N ALA A 157 -9.23 -16.30 4.79
CA ALA A 157 -7.98 -17.02 4.66
C ALA A 157 -7.95 -17.85 3.37
N TRP A 158 -6.80 -17.86 2.69
CA TRP A 158 -6.59 -18.65 1.49
C TRP A 158 -5.28 -19.44 1.55
N ALA A 159 -5.29 -20.62 0.93
CA ALA A 159 -4.10 -21.43 0.68
C ALA A 159 -4.26 -22.23 -0.63
N GLY A 160 -3.15 -22.72 -1.17
CA GLY A 160 -3.19 -23.71 -2.25
C GLY A 160 -3.81 -25.03 -1.77
N GLY A 161 -4.50 -25.74 -2.68
CA GLY A 161 -5.12 -27.04 -2.37
C GLY A 161 -6.57 -26.97 -1.89
N LEU A 162 -7.18 -25.78 -1.88
CA LEU A 162 -8.61 -25.61 -1.63
C LEU A 162 -9.45 -26.07 -2.82
N ASN A 163 -10.72 -26.38 -2.56
CA ASN A 163 -11.72 -26.68 -3.59
C ASN A 163 -13.00 -25.88 -3.29
N PRO A 164 -13.35 -24.88 -4.10
CA PRO A 164 -12.62 -24.41 -5.29
C PRO A 164 -11.29 -23.71 -4.92
N SER A 165 -10.29 -23.81 -5.79
CA SER A 165 -8.92 -23.34 -5.52
C SER A 165 -8.74 -21.82 -5.55
N ASN A 166 -9.71 -21.13 -6.12
CA ASN A 166 -9.71 -19.69 -6.35
C ASN A 166 -10.64 -18.92 -5.40
N ASN A 167 -11.07 -19.53 -4.29
CA ASN A 167 -11.88 -18.86 -3.28
C ASN A 167 -11.16 -18.85 -1.94
N ALA A 168 -11.06 -17.67 -1.32
CA ALA A 168 -10.73 -17.57 0.10
C ALA A 168 -11.92 -18.07 0.94
N VAL A 169 -11.66 -18.43 2.19
CA VAL A 169 -12.67 -18.90 3.13
C VAL A 169 -12.77 -17.93 4.30
N LEU A 170 -13.99 -17.52 4.62
CA LEU A 170 -14.29 -16.63 5.73
C LEU A 170 -13.83 -17.22 7.07
N ALA A 171 -13.02 -16.46 7.81
CA ALA A 171 -12.42 -16.86 9.08
C ALA A 171 -12.95 -16.07 10.28
N VAL A 172 -13.26 -14.79 10.09
CA VAL A 172 -13.88 -13.92 11.09
C VAL A 172 -15.00 -13.14 10.43
N ASP A 173 -16.15 -13.05 11.09
CA ASP A 173 -17.29 -12.26 10.65
C ASP A 173 -17.74 -11.32 11.77
N ASN A 174 -17.32 -10.07 11.68
CA ASN A 174 -17.72 -8.98 12.58
C ASN A 174 -18.61 -7.95 11.86
N SER A 175 -19.16 -8.32 10.70
CA SER A 175 -20.04 -7.46 9.87
C SER A 175 -21.29 -6.97 10.61
N ALA A 176 -21.72 -7.72 11.63
CA ALA A 176 -22.87 -7.38 12.47
C ALA A 176 -22.51 -7.11 13.94
N SER A 177 -21.24 -6.85 14.24
CA SER A 177 -20.75 -6.61 15.61
C SER A 177 -20.35 -5.14 15.82
N PRO A 178 -20.95 -4.43 16.80
CA PRO A 178 -21.95 -4.90 17.77
C PRO A 178 -23.38 -4.97 17.22
N THR A 179 -23.64 -4.36 16.05
CA THR A 179 -24.92 -4.46 15.33
C THR A 179 -24.68 -4.43 13.82
N ALA A 180 -25.64 -4.84 13.00
CA ALA A 180 -25.56 -4.76 11.54
C ALA A 180 -25.28 -3.34 11.01
N ALA A 181 -25.75 -2.29 11.70
CA ALA A 181 -25.49 -0.90 11.31
C ALA A 181 -24.12 -0.37 11.77
N ALA A 182 -23.47 -1.08 12.68
CA ALA A 182 -22.22 -0.66 13.33
C ALA A 182 -21.12 -1.73 13.22
N GLY A 183 -21.22 -2.63 12.25
CA GLY A 183 -20.25 -3.67 11.96
C GLY A 183 -18.82 -3.15 11.81
N ALA A 184 -17.84 -4.03 11.96
CA ALA A 184 -16.45 -3.69 11.73
C ALA A 184 -16.24 -3.15 10.30
N VAL A 185 -15.29 -2.21 10.14
CA VAL A 185 -14.77 -1.79 8.84
C VAL A 185 -13.27 -1.96 8.92
N TYR A 186 -12.74 -3.03 8.34
CA TYR A 186 -11.31 -3.31 8.40
C TYR A 186 -10.57 -2.66 7.23
N LYS A 187 -9.49 -1.93 7.52
CA LYS A 187 -8.70 -1.20 6.51
C LYS A 187 -7.31 -1.83 6.36
N GLY A 188 -6.32 -1.49 7.18
CA GLY A 188 -5.02 -2.17 7.26
C GLY A 188 -5.04 -3.49 8.04
N LEU A 189 -4.15 -4.42 7.66
CA LEU A 189 -3.93 -5.74 8.29
C LEU A 189 -2.44 -6.08 8.29
N VAL A 190 -1.90 -6.53 9.43
CA VAL A 190 -0.51 -7.00 9.50
C VAL A 190 -0.35 -8.20 10.44
N PHE A 191 0.73 -8.96 10.25
CA PHE A 191 1.17 -10.03 11.13
C PHE A 191 2.30 -9.51 12.03
N GLY A 192 2.30 -9.91 13.30
CA GLY A 192 3.35 -9.57 14.25
C GLY A 192 3.62 -10.68 15.26
N LEU A 193 4.86 -10.74 15.73
CA LEU A 193 5.29 -11.67 16.77
C LEU A 193 5.36 -10.95 18.11
N SER A 194 4.76 -11.56 19.14
CA SER A 194 4.98 -11.20 20.53
C SER A 194 5.57 -12.38 21.29
N ALA A 195 5.89 -12.18 22.57
CA ALA A 195 6.30 -13.27 23.46
C ALA A 195 5.23 -14.38 23.58
N LYS A 196 3.97 -14.09 23.23
CA LYS A 196 2.84 -15.03 23.28
C LYS A 196 2.59 -15.76 21.95
N GLY A 197 3.37 -15.47 20.91
CA GLY A 197 3.24 -16.09 19.58
C GLY A 197 2.93 -15.09 18.47
N GLY A 198 2.50 -15.62 17.32
CA GLY A 198 2.12 -14.82 16.16
C GLY A 198 0.65 -14.39 16.21
N PHE A 199 0.38 -13.13 15.92
CA PHE A 199 -0.95 -12.53 15.90
C PHE A 199 -1.16 -11.70 14.64
N LEU A 200 -2.43 -11.52 14.29
CA LEU A 200 -2.88 -10.59 13.27
C LEU A 200 -3.45 -9.35 13.95
N TYR A 201 -3.16 -8.19 13.38
CA TYR A 201 -3.60 -6.89 13.88
C TYR A 201 -4.37 -6.22 12.74
N ALA A 202 -5.68 -6.05 12.92
CA ALA A 202 -6.56 -5.44 11.95
C ALA A 202 -7.02 -4.08 12.47
N THR A 203 -6.84 -3.04 11.67
CA THR A 203 -7.38 -1.71 11.98
C THR A 203 -8.89 -1.72 11.76
N ASN A 204 -9.67 -1.59 12.84
CA ASN A 204 -11.12 -1.47 12.78
C ASN A 204 -11.48 0.01 12.80
N PHE A 205 -11.55 0.60 11.61
CA PHE A 205 -11.71 2.04 11.44
C PHE A 205 -13.00 2.52 12.10
N ARG A 206 -14.15 1.87 11.82
CA ARG A 206 -15.44 2.26 12.39
C ARG A 206 -15.45 2.29 13.92
N ALA A 207 -14.82 1.31 14.54
CA ALA A 207 -14.75 1.21 15.99
C ALA A 207 -13.65 2.08 16.62
N GLY A 208 -12.72 2.62 15.83
CA GLY A 208 -11.59 3.40 16.35
C GLY A 208 -10.61 2.58 17.19
N ARG A 209 -10.40 1.30 16.84
CA ARG A 209 -9.50 0.40 17.59
C ARG A 209 -8.77 -0.57 16.68
N ILE A 210 -7.74 -1.24 17.21
CA ILE A 210 -7.10 -2.38 16.57
C ILE A 210 -7.72 -3.65 17.15
N ASP A 211 -8.28 -4.49 16.28
CA ASP A 211 -8.72 -5.84 16.63
C ASP A 211 -7.54 -6.81 16.44
N VAL A 212 -7.30 -7.65 17.44
CA VAL A 212 -6.18 -8.60 17.45
C VAL A 212 -6.71 -10.01 17.40
N PHE A 213 -6.15 -10.83 16.49
CA PHE A 213 -6.53 -12.22 16.32
C PHE A 213 -5.32 -13.12 16.49
N GLY A 214 -5.42 -14.09 17.39
CA GLY A 214 -4.46 -15.18 17.52
C GLY A 214 -5.00 -16.45 16.88
N PRO A 215 -4.19 -17.52 16.83
CA PRO A 215 -4.61 -18.85 16.43
C PRO A 215 -4.96 -19.76 17.65
N PRO A 216 -5.74 -19.37 18.69
CA PRO A 216 -5.87 -20.24 19.84
C PRO A 216 -6.67 -21.51 19.51
N GLY A 217 -6.36 -22.56 20.27
CA GLY A 217 -6.83 -23.90 20.03
C GLY A 217 -5.92 -24.71 19.10
N ALA A 218 -6.07 -26.04 19.13
CA ALA A 218 -5.26 -26.96 18.32
C ALA A 218 -5.55 -26.87 16.81
N ASP A 219 -6.62 -26.17 16.43
CA ASP A 219 -7.13 -26.07 15.06
C ASP A 219 -6.86 -24.72 14.41
N GLY A 220 -6.05 -23.85 15.04
CA GLY A 220 -5.58 -22.62 14.41
C GLY A 220 -6.65 -21.59 14.09
N GLN A 221 -7.64 -21.45 14.97
CA GLN A 221 -8.79 -20.58 14.77
C GLN A 221 -8.43 -19.11 14.97
N PHE A 222 -8.97 -18.22 14.15
CA PHE A 222 -8.77 -16.76 14.21
C PHE A 222 -9.54 -16.12 15.36
N THR A 223 -9.11 -16.36 16.58
CA THR A 223 -9.87 -15.92 17.76
C THR A 223 -9.44 -14.52 18.18
N ALA A 224 -10.42 -13.69 18.52
CA ALA A 224 -10.17 -12.37 19.08
C ALA A 224 -9.42 -12.46 20.41
N VAL A 225 -8.38 -11.64 20.56
CA VAL A 225 -7.51 -11.59 21.73
C VAL A 225 -7.43 -10.15 22.23
N THR A 226 -7.35 -9.99 23.54
CA THR A 226 -7.02 -8.71 24.16
C THR A 226 -5.52 -8.64 24.45
N THR A 227 -4.91 -7.50 24.15
CA THR A 227 -3.49 -7.25 24.42
C THR A 227 -3.32 -6.42 25.70
N GLY A 228 -2.11 -6.42 26.26
CA GLY A 228 -1.84 -5.76 27.54
C GLY A 228 -1.98 -4.23 27.45
N GLY A 229 -1.50 -3.64 26.35
CA GLY A 229 -1.54 -2.20 26.13
C GLY A 229 -2.78 -1.69 25.42
N GLY A 230 -3.55 -2.59 24.77
CA GLY A 230 -4.85 -2.26 24.18
C GLY A 230 -4.85 -1.26 23.01
N PHE A 231 -3.67 -0.88 22.50
CA PHE A 231 -3.51 0.09 21.40
C PHE A 231 -4.14 1.45 21.68
N VAL A 232 -3.96 1.96 22.90
CA VAL A 232 -4.55 3.22 23.33
C VAL A 232 -3.52 4.35 23.31
N ASP A 233 -3.88 5.46 22.69
CA ASP A 233 -3.21 6.76 22.85
C ASP A 233 -4.18 7.78 23.46
N GLY A 234 -3.96 8.11 24.73
CA GLY A 234 -4.76 9.10 25.45
C GLY A 234 -4.61 10.55 24.94
N GLY A 235 -3.58 10.83 24.14
CA GLY A 235 -3.35 12.11 23.48
C GLY A 235 -3.89 12.18 22.05
N LEU A 236 -4.51 11.12 21.54
CA LEU A 236 -5.16 11.13 20.23
C LEU A 236 -6.51 11.89 20.30
N PRO A 237 -6.74 12.91 19.46
CA PRO A 237 -8.02 13.62 19.46
C PRO A 237 -9.18 12.69 19.08
N ALA A 238 -10.35 12.92 19.69
CA ALA A 238 -11.57 12.20 19.33
C ALA A 238 -11.91 12.40 17.84
N GLY A 239 -12.48 11.34 17.23
CA GLY A 239 -12.83 11.33 15.81
C GLY A 239 -11.68 10.96 14.88
N TYR A 240 -10.56 10.47 15.41
CA TYR A 240 -9.51 9.81 14.63
C TYR A 240 -9.51 8.31 14.93
N ALA A 241 -9.25 7.49 13.91
CA ALA A 241 -9.27 6.03 14.01
C ALA A 241 -8.09 5.40 13.24
N PRO A 242 -7.61 4.20 13.66
CA PRO A 242 -6.58 3.46 12.95
C PRO A 242 -7.00 3.19 11.50
N PHE A 243 -6.17 3.57 10.54
CA PHE A 243 -6.47 3.53 9.11
C PHE A 243 -5.55 2.55 8.37
N GLY A 244 -4.24 2.72 8.49
CA GLY A 244 -3.22 1.78 8.04
C GLY A 244 -2.39 1.24 9.21
N ILE A 245 -1.73 0.10 8.97
CA ILE A 245 -0.82 -0.51 9.95
C ILE A 245 0.30 -1.25 9.22
N ALA A 246 1.54 -1.10 9.68
CA ALA A 246 2.68 -1.88 9.21
C ALA A 246 3.55 -2.33 10.38
N ASN A 247 4.21 -3.48 10.21
CA ASN A 247 5.23 -3.96 11.13
C ASN A 247 6.60 -3.61 10.55
N ILE A 248 7.30 -2.70 11.21
CA ILE A 248 8.60 -2.20 10.78
C ILE A 248 9.59 -2.47 11.91
N ASP A 249 10.55 -3.35 11.66
CA ASP A 249 11.60 -3.74 12.61
C ASP A 249 11.07 -4.32 13.94
N GLY A 250 9.85 -4.88 13.94
CA GLY A 250 9.19 -5.48 15.11
C GLY A 250 8.18 -4.56 15.81
N ASP A 251 8.18 -3.27 15.48
CA ASP A 251 7.24 -2.29 16.02
C ASP A 251 6.06 -2.08 15.05
N LEU A 252 4.88 -1.86 15.60
CA LEU A 252 3.66 -1.61 14.83
C LEU A 252 3.45 -0.12 14.63
N PHE A 253 3.68 0.35 13.41
CA PHE A 253 3.39 1.70 12.97
C PHE A 253 1.92 1.77 12.54
N VAL A 254 1.13 2.55 13.26
CA VAL A 254 -0.30 2.70 13.03
C VAL A 254 -0.57 4.12 12.58
N THR A 255 -1.13 4.27 11.38
CA THR A 255 -1.58 5.55 10.86
C THR A 255 -3.03 5.78 11.28
N TYR A 256 -3.38 7.02 11.62
CA TYR A 256 -4.72 7.41 12.04
C TYR A 256 -5.26 8.50 11.14
N ALA A 257 -6.46 8.29 10.63
CA ALA A 257 -7.19 9.27 9.83
C ALA A 257 -8.43 9.77 10.57
N ARG A 258 -8.88 10.98 10.22
CA ARG A 258 -10.11 11.56 10.77
C ARG A 258 -11.30 10.83 10.18
N GLN A 259 -12.27 10.42 10.99
CA GLN A 259 -13.47 9.74 10.53
C GLN A 259 -14.53 10.71 10.01
N ASP A 260 -15.29 10.26 9.02
CA ASP A 260 -16.55 10.86 8.63
C ASP A 260 -17.67 10.58 9.67
N ALA A 261 -18.86 11.11 9.42
CA ALA A 261 -19.99 10.93 10.32
C ALA A 261 -20.47 9.47 10.40
N ALA A 262 -20.40 8.73 9.28
CA ALA A 262 -20.75 7.31 9.24
C ALA A 262 -19.68 6.41 9.88
N LYS A 263 -18.48 6.97 10.12
CA LYS A 263 -17.29 6.25 10.56
C LYS A 263 -16.87 5.14 9.59
N HIS A 264 -17.29 5.22 8.34
CA HIS A 264 -16.91 4.27 7.30
C HIS A 264 -15.62 4.73 6.62
N ASP A 265 -15.53 6.02 6.35
CA ASP A 265 -14.49 6.62 5.51
C ASP A 265 -13.82 7.79 6.22
N ASP A 266 -12.66 8.17 5.70
CA ASP A 266 -11.92 9.28 6.24
C ASP A 266 -12.46 10.63 5.75
N VAL A 267 -12.08 11.68 6.48
CA VAL A 267 -12.22 13.06 6.04
C VAL A 267 -10.82 13.57 5.71
N ALA A 268 -10.44 13.47 4.44
CA ALA A 268 -9.20 14.03 3.93
C ALA A 268 -9.05 15.52 4.23
N GLY A 269 -7.81 15.96 4.41
CA GLY A 269 -7.43 17.35 4.59
C GLY A 269 -6.01 17.51 5.15
N PRO A 270 -5.33 18.63 4.87
CA PRO A 270 -4.03 18.92 5.47
C PRO A 270 -4.08 18.87 7.00
N GLY A 271 -3.17 18.11 7.61
CA GLY A 271 -3.10 17.91 9.05
C GLY A 271 -4.18 16.97 9.62
N HIS A 272 -4.97 16.31 8.78
CA HIS A 272 -5.91 15.25 9.17
C HIS A 272 -5.19 13.89 9.26
N GLY A 273 -4.16 13.81 10.11
CA GLY A 273 -3.53 12.53 10.37
C GLY A 273 -2.60 12.51 11.57
N PHE A 274 -2.37 11.31 12.07
CA PHE A 274 -1.36 10.98 13.09
C PHE A 274 -0.71 9.65 12.74
N VAL A 275 0.46 9.40 13.31
CA VAL A 275 1.10 8.08 13.27
C VAL A 275 1.62 7.78 14.67
N ASP A 276 1.25 6.63 15.22
CA ASP A 276 1.76 6.11 16.48
C ASP A 276 2.59 4.85 16.24
N VAL A 277 3.50 4.58 17.17
CA VAL A 277 4.29 3.34 17.20
C VAL A 277 3.91 2.57 18.47
N PHE A 278 3.53 1.31 18.31
CA PHE A 278 3.20 0.39 19.40
C PHE A 278 4.14 -0.81 19.38
N ASP A 279 4.32 -1.45 20.53
CA ASP A 279 4.81 -2.82 20.55
C ASP A 279 3.70 -3.81 20.11
N THR A 280 4.06 -5.08 19.95
CA THR A 280 3.08 -6.14 19.57
C THR A 280 2.15 -6.55 20.71
N ASP A 281 2.42 -6.15 21.95
CA ASP A 281 1.47 -6.26 23.08
C ASP A 281 0.55 -5.02 23.18
N GLY A 282 0.62 -4.11 22.21
CA GLY A 282 -0.26 -2.94 22.07
C GLY A 282 0.06 -1.77 22.99
N HIS A 283 1.24 -1.72 23.62
CA HIS A 283 1.65 -0.55 24.40
C HIS A 283 2.17 0.55 23.48
N LEU A 284 1.69 1.77 23.69
CA LEU A 284 2.17 2.93 22.96
C LEU A 284 3.64 3.18 23.33
N LEU A 285 4.52 3.08 22.34
CA LEU A 285 5.93 3.43 22.48
C LEU A 285 6.12 4.93 22.32
N ARG A 286 5.48 5.52 21.30
CA ARG A 286 5.45 6.98 21.07
C ARG A 286 4.46 7.38 19.97
N ARG A 287 4.09 8.65 19.99
CA ARG A 287 3.59 9.37 18.81
C ARG A 287 4.75 9.59 17.83
N PHE A 288 4.68 9.01 16.63
CA PHE A 288 5.67 9.18 15.56
C PHE A 288 5.55 10.54 14.88
N ALA A 289 4.36 10.86 14.36
CA ALA A 289 4.10 12.09 13.62
C ALA A 289 2.69 12.60 13.92
N SER A 290 2.51 13.92 13.85
CA SER A 290 1.23 14.57 14.14
C SER A 290 0.92 15.68 13.15
N ARG A 291 -0.23 15.60 12.50
CA ARG A 291 -0.76 16.64 11.62
C ARG A 291 0.27 17.06 10.56
N GLY A 292 0.35 18.34 10.23
CA GLY A 292 1.33 18.88 9.28
C GLY A 292 1.13 18.30 7.88
N SER A 293 2.13 17.58 7.40
CA SER A 293 2.13 16.92 6.08
C SER A 293 1.16 15.72 6.00
N LEU A 294 0.62 15.24 7.12
CA LEU A 294 -0.31 14.11 7.13
C LEU A 294 -1.71 14.51 6.66
N ASN A 295 -2.23 13.79 5.68
CA ASN A 295 -3.55 13.97 5.07
C ASN A 295 -4.16 12.60 4.79
N SER A 296 -4.95 12.08 5.74
CA SER A 296 -5.43 10.69 5.74
C SER A 296 -4.30 9.69 5.45
N PRO A 297 -3.26 9.64 6.30
CA PRO A 297 -2.12 8.76 6.07
C PRO A 297 -2.56 7.30 6.12
N TRP A 298 -2.18 6.50 5.12
CA TRP A 298 -2.49 5.06 5.07
C TRP A 298 -1.22 4.23 5.06
N GLY A 299 -0.50 4.23 3.93
CA GLY A 299 0.70 3.42 3.74
C GLY A 299 1.87 3.94 4.56
N VAL A 300 2.54 3.05 5.30
CA VAL A 300 3.76 3.36 6.03
C VAL A 300 4.77 2.24 5.81
N THR A 301 5.98 2.60 5.41
CA THR A 301 7.06 1.63 5.14
C THR A 301 8.42 2.26 5.34
N ARG A 302 9.45 1.42 5.48
CA ARG A 302 10.84 1.86 5.50
C ARG A 302 11.38 1.83 4.07
N ALA A 303 11.92 2.95 3.59
CA ALA A 303 12.66 3.01 2.34
C ALA A 303 13.90 2.12 2.40
N SER A 304 14.32 1.56 1.26
CA SER A 304 15.58 0.81 1.22
C SER A 304 16.77 1.76 1.40
N PHE A 305 17.96 1.20 1.61
CA PHE A 305 19.19 2.00 1.70
C PHE A 305 19.73 2.44 0.32
N ALA A 306 19.03 2.12 -0.76
CA ALA A 306 19.31 2.54 -2.13
C ALA A 306 18.17 3.40 -2.71
N PHE A 307 17.45 4.13 -1.85
CA PHE A 307 16.27 4.91 -2.22
C PHE A 307 16.58 6.41 -2.40
N GLY A 308 17.78 6.72 -2.90
CA GLY A 308 18.26 8.09 -3.12
C GLY A 308 18.35 8.89 -1.82
N ARG A 309 18.01 10.18 -1.89
CA ARG A 309 18.04 11.13 -0.77
C ARG A 309 17.34 10.65 0.51
N PHE A 310 16.26 9.90 0.36
CA PHE A 310 15.46 9.39 1.49
C PHE A 310 15.78 7.93 1.86
N SER A 311 16.98 7.46 1.55
CA SER A 311 17.46 6.13 1.92
C SER A 311 17.28 5.83 3.42
N GLY A 312 16.66 4.69 3.72
CA GLY A 312 16.39 4.20 5.09
C GLY A 312 15.33 4.98 5.89
N ARG A 313 14.73 6.04 5.33
CA ARG A 313 13.69 6.85 5.98
C ARG A 313 12.37 6.08 6.10
N ILE A 314 11.52 6.52 7.02
CA ILE A 314 10.12 6.08 7.06
C ILE A 314 9.34 6.91 6.04
N LEU A 315 8.70 6.24 5.09
CA LEU A 315 7.83 6.85 4.09
C LEU A 315 6.38 6.69 4.54
N ILE A 316 5.62 7.78 4.46
CA ILE A 316 4.18 7.79 4.75
C ILE A 316 3.45 8.30 3.51
N GLY A 317 2.61 7.44 2.93
CA GLY A 317 1.70 7.77 1.84
C GLY A 317 0.40 8.35 2.38
N ASN A 318 -0.04 9.45 1.77
CA ASN A 318 -1.25 10.16 2.15
C ASN A 318 -2.35 9.90 1.12
N PHE A 319 -3.40 9.18 1.52
CA PHE A 319 -4.52 8.88 0.63
C PHE A 319 -5.18 10.18 0.13
N GLY A 320 -5.39 11.15 1.02
CA GLY A 320 -6.16 12.35 0.72
C GLY A 320 -5.52 13.36 -0.24
N ASN A 321 -4.24 13.23 -0.60
CA ASN A 321 -3.61 14.06 -1.64
C ASN A 321 -2.61 13.30 -2.52
N GLY A 322 -2.43 12.01 -2.31
CA GLY A 322 -1.52 11.16 -3.06
C GLY A 322 -0.03 11.36 -2.77
N ARG A 323 0.35 12.26 -1.85
CA ARG A 323 1.75 12.62 -1.62
C ARG A 323 2.44 11.70 -0.63
N ILE A 324 3.75 11.57 -0.78
CA ILE A 324 4.59 10.70 0.05
C ILE A 324 5.57 11.55 0.84
N GLY A 325 5.40 11.58 2.15
CA GLY A 325 6.30 12.24 3.08
C GLY A 325 7.40 11.30 3.57
N ALA A 326 8.63 11.78 3.63
CA ALA A 326 9.76 11.09 4.23
C ALA A 326 10.04 11.62 5.65
N PHE A 327 10.30 10.71 6.57
CA PHE A 327 10.50 10.99 7.99
C PHE A 327 11.75 10.30 8.51
N ASN A 328 12.45 10.99 9.40
CA ASN A 328 13.54 10.40 10.16
C ASN A 328 13.01 9.36 11.15
N ASN A 329 13.88 8.50 11.69
CA ASN A 329 13.48 7.46 12.63
C ASN A 329 12.83 8.02 13.90
N ASP A 330 13.13 9.25 14.30
CA ASP A 330 12.52 9.92 15.43
C ASP A 330 11.14 10.54 15.12
N GLY A 331 10.68 10.46 13.86
CA GLY A 331 9.41 11.04 13.42
C GLY A 331 9.50 12.49 12.93
N THR A 332 10.68 13.08 12.90
CA THR A 332 10.86 14.42 12.31
C THR A 332 10.71 14.36 10.78
N PHE A 333 9.92 15.28 10.23
CA PHE A 333 9.65 15.36 8.80
C PHE A 333 10.90 15.84 8.03
N ALA A 334 11.30 15.10 7.00
CA ALA A 334 12.50 15.34 6.21
C ALA A 334 12.24 15.91 4.81
N GLY A 335 10.99 15.81 4.30
CA GLY A 335 10.58 16.32 2.99
C GLY A 335 9.49 15.45 2.35
N GLU A 336 9.04 15.84 1.17
CA GLU A 336 8.19 15.00 0.31
C GLU A 336 9.04 14.45 -0.84
N LEU A 337 8.66 13.31 -1.41
CA LEU A 337 9.23 12.85 -2.67
C LEU A 337 8.85 13.86 -3.77
N GLU A 338 9.85 14.26 -4.56
CA GLU A 338 9.67 15.21 -5.67
C GLU A 338 9.97 14.57 -7.02
N ASP A 339 9.41 15.12 -8.10
CA ASP A 339 9.80 14.81 -9.47
C ASP A 339 11.13 15.51 -9.84
N ALA A 340 11.63 15.26 -11.05
CA ALA A 340 12.89 15.84 -11.53
C ALA A 340 12.89 17.38 -11.63
N ASP A 341 11.70 17.99 -11.65
CA ASP A 341 11.45 19.43 -11.72
C ASP A 341 11.26 20.06 -10.32
N GLY A 342 11.25 19.24 -9.26
CA GLY A 342 11.08 19.68 -7.87
C GLY A 342 9.63 19.82 -7.42
N ASN A 343 8.65 19.31 -8.18
CA ASN A 343 7.26 19.28 -7.74
C ASN A 343 7.00 18.06 -6.85
N PRO A 344 6.16 18.16 -5.81
CA PRO A 344 5.76 17.00 -5.03
C PRO A 344 5.11 15.93 -5.91
N LEU A 345 5.60 14.69 -5.81
CA LEU A 345 4.96 13.55 -6.44
C LEU A 345 3.61 13.28 -5.78
N ALA A 346 2.61 13.00 -6.61
CA ALA A 346 1.27 12.64 -6.17
C ALA A 346 0.73 11.47 -6.99
N ILE A 347 0.18 10.47 -6.30
CA ILE A 347 -0.56 9.35 -6.88
C ILE A 347 -1.99 9.45 -6.35
N ASP A 348 -2.94 9.78 -7.21
CA ASP A 348 -4.34 9.88 -6.82
C ASP A 348 -4.86 8.57 -6.22
N GLY A 349 -5.56 8.65 -5.08
CA GLY A 349 -6.04 7.50 -4.32
C GLY A 349 -4.95 6.58 -3.75
N LEU A 350 -3.79 7.11 -3.35
CA LEU A 350 -2.66 6.31 -2.85
C LEU A 350 -3.01 5.51 -1.58
N TRP A 351 -2.97 4.18 -1.69
CA TRP A 351 -3.13 3.26 -0.57
C TRP A 351 -1.79 2.69 -0.10
N THR A 352 -1.42 1.49 -0.58
CA THR A 352 -0.25 0.76 -0.09
C THR A 352 1.06 1.34 -0.60
N LEU A 353 2.06 1.33 0.28
CA LEU A 353 3.47 1.46 -0.03
C LEU A 353 4.21 0.25 0.55
N THR A 354 4.96 -0.48 -0.26
CA THR A 354 5.81 -1.59 0.21
C THR A 354 7.08 -1.68 -0.61
N LEU A 355 8.21 -2.02 0.01
CA LEU A 355 9.39 -2.42 -0.77
C LEU A 355 9.11 -3.70 -1.53
N GLY A 356 9.84 -3.91 -2.62
CA GLY A 356 9.79 -5.15 -3.38
C GLY A 356 10.46 -6.32 -2.65
N GLY A 357 10.41 -7.49 -3.28
CA GLY A 357 10.80 -8.78 -2.69
C GLY A 357 9.96 -9.94 -3.23
N GLY A 358 8.86 -9.61 -3.94
CA GLY A 358 8.09 -10.54 -4.75
C GLY A 358 8.78 -10.91 -6.07
N ARG A 359 8.14 -11.79 -6.83
CA ARG A 359 8.65 -12.37 -8.08
C ARG A 359 8.98 -11.29 -9.09
N GLY A 360 10.21 -11.24 -9.57
CA GLY A 360 10.62 -10.29 -10.61
C GLY A 360 10.64 -8.83 -10.14
N SER A 361 10.89 -8.59 -8.85
CA SER A 361 11.07 -7.26 -8.28
C SER A 361 12.43 -7.10 -7.63
N SER A 362 12.91 -5.85 -7.56
CA SER A 362 14.03 -5.46 -6.70
C SER A 362 13.52 -5.15 -5.30
N SER A 363 14.27 -5.54 -4.27
CA SER A 363 14.01 -5.12 -2.88
C SER A 363 14.23 -3.63 -2.63
N ASP A 364 14.88 -2.94 -3.57
CA ASP A 364 15.14 -1.49 -3.50
C ASP A 364 14.05 -0.65 -4.18
N SER A 365 13.15 -1.28 -4.93
CA SER A 365 12.02 -0.58 -5.56
C SER A 365 10.86 -0.47 -4.57
N LEU A 366 10.30 0.74 -4.47
CA LEU A 366 9.04 0.95 -3.75
C LEU A 366 7.88 0.63 -4.70
N TYR A 367 6.96 -0.19 -4.25
CA TYR A 367 5.72 -0.53 -4.95
C TYR A 367 4.55 0.21 -4.32
N TYR A 368 3.59 0.61 -5.14
CA TYR A 368 2.36 1.24 -4.71
C TYR A 368 1.11 0.56 -5.27
N ALA A 369 0.01 0.66 -4.53
CA ALA A 369 -1.33 0.41 -5.02
C ALA A 369 -2.19 1.64 -4.76
N ALA A 370 -3.05 1.98 -5.71
CA ALA A 370 -3.89 3.16 -5.62
C ALA A 370 -5.26 2.97 -6.29
N GLY A 371 -6.26 3.68 -5.77
CA GLY A 371 -7.61 3.80 -6.29
C GLY A 371 -7.91 5.18 -6.88
N PRO A 372 -7.35 5.54 -8.05
CA PRO A 372 -7.58 6.86 -8.64
C PRO A 372 -9.03 7.05 -9.12
N ASN A 373 -9.40 8.32 -9.37
CA ASN A 373 -10.71 8.72 -9.87
C ASN A 373 -11.85 8.26 -8.95
N ASP A 374 -11.83 8.75 -7.71
CA ASP A 374 -12.79 8.40 -6.65
C ASP A 374 -12.94 6.88 -6.50
N GLU A 375 -11.80 6.17 -6.48
CA GLU A 375 -11.69 4.71 -6.30
C GLU A 375 -12.39 3.86 -7.38
N VAL A 376 -12.87 4.46 -8.47
CA VAL A 376 -13.48 3.71 -9.59
C VAL A 376 -12.42 2.91 -10.36
N ASN A 377 -11.17 3.39 -10.35
CA ASN A 377 -10.06 2.83 -11.08
C ASN A 377 -9.00 2.25 -10.16
N GLY A 378 -8.11 1.42 -10.70
CA GLY A 378 -6.99 0.85 -9.96
C GLY A 378 -5.66 1.11 -10.67
N SER A 379 -4.62 1.27 -9.87
CA SER A 379 -3.24 1.36 -10.34
C SER A 379 -2.32 0.57 -9.40
N PHE A 380 -1.47 -0.27 -9.99
CA PHE A 380 -0.35 -0.92 -9.32
C PHE A 380 0.92 -0.53 -10.07
N GLY A 381 1.95 -0.09 -9.34
CA GLY A 381 3.17 0.38 -9.98
C GLY A 381 4.35 0.52 -9.04
N THR A 382 5.41 1.16 -9.53
CA THR A 382 6.64 1.41 -8.77
C THR A 382 6.97 2.89 -8.65
N ILE A 383 7.77 3.19 -7.65
CA ILE A 383 8.42 4.47 -7.41
C ILE A 383 9.89 4.17 -7.19
N ALA A 384 10.76 4.87 -7.93
CA ALA A 384 12.20 4.70 -7.83
C ALA A 384 12.91 6.06 -7.93
N PRO A 385 14.11 6.19 -7.32
CA PRO A 385 15.05 7.25 -7.65
C PRO A 385 15.20 7.44 -9.17
N ALA A 386 15.33 8.68 -9.63
CA ALA A 386 15.60 8.97 -11.03
C ALA A 386 16.97 8.38 -11.45
N PRO A 387 17.16 7.96 -12.72
CA PRO A 387 18.44 7.41 -13.17
C PRO A 387 19.60 8.39 -12.95
N GLY A 388 20.68 7.90 -12.34
CA GLY A 388 21.85 8.71 -11.97
C GLY A 388 21.89 9.14 -10.50
N GLU A 389 21.11 8.50 -9.63
CA GLU A 389 21.17 8.61 -8.16
C GLU A 389 21.89 7.43 -7.49
#